data_AF-A0A4R5DDK4-F1
#
_entry.id   AF-A0A4R5DDK4-F1
#
_cell.length_a   1.000
_cell.length_b   1.000
_cell.length_c   1.000
_cell.angle_alpha   90.00
_cell.angle_beta   90.00
_cell.angle_gamma   90.00
#
_symmetry.space_group_name_H-M   'P 1'
#
loop_
_entity.id
_entity.type
_entity.pdbx_description
1 polymer ?
#
loop_
_entity_poly.entity_id
_entity_poly.type
_entity_poly.pdbx_seq_one_letter_code
_entity_poly.pdbx_strand_id
1 'polypeptide(L)' 'MTWAAASQIDHVDRTLGHLSEYRHRCDDPGELLRIVEAIDRRLDERLVLMRRVEQQEHLTAGDR' A
#
# COMPACT_ATOMS: atom_id res chain seq x y z
N MET A 1 12.28 -14.89 0.85
CA MET A 1 11.74 -14.75 -0.52
C MET A 1 11.34 -13.30 -0.72
N THR A 2 12.07 -12.56 -1.55
CA THR A 2 11.74 -11.16 -1.91
C THR A 2 10.64 -11.18 -2.96
N TRP A 3 9.48 -10.59 -2.66
CA TRP A 3 8.41 -10.42 -3.64
C TRP A 3 8.78 -9.34 -4.67
N ALA A 4 8.31 -9.47 -5.90
CA ALA A 4 8.37 -8.38 -6.87
C ALA A 4 7.59 -7.16 -6.35
N ALA A 5 8.08 -5.95 -6.63
CA ALA A 5 7.47 -4.72 -6.13
C ALA A 5 6.00 -4.56 -6.55
N ALA A 6 5.66 -4.95 -7.80
CA ALA A 6 4.27 -5.00 -8.26
C ALA A 6 3.38 -5.91 -7.39
N SER A 7 3.85 -7.11 -7.04
CA SER A 7 3.09 -8.02 -6.17
C SER A 7 2.94 -7.50 -4.73
N GLN A 8 3.89 -6.69 -4.26
CA GLN A 8 3.77 -6.00 -2.97
C GLN A 8 2.71 -4.89 -3.05
N ILE A 9 2.67 -4.12 -4.14
CA ILE A 9 1.63 -3.11 -4.38
C ILE A 9 0.24 -3.77 -4.40
N ASP A 10 0.06 -4.87 -5.13
CA ASP A 10 -1.22 -5.60 -5.18
C ASP A 10 -1.68 -6.10 -3.80
N HIS A 11 -0.73 -6.45 -2.93
CA HIS A 11 -1.04 -6.85 -1.56
C HIS A 11 -1.47 -5.67 -0.70
N VAL A 12 -0.78 -4.53 -0.82
CA VAL A 12 -1.14 -3.29 -0.13
C VAL A 12 -2.52 -2.83 -0.59
N ASP A 13 -2.81 -2.86 -1.89
CA ASP A 13 -4.09 -2.43 -2.46
C ASP A 13 -5.26 -3.30 -1.96
N ARG A 14 -5.08 -4.63 -1.88
CA ARG A 14 -6.07 -5.52 -1.26
C ARG A 14 -6.28 -5.23 0.23
N THR A 15 -5.21 -4.95 0.95
CA THR A 15 -5.27 -4.62 2.38
C THR A 15 -6.02 -3.30 2.61
N LEU A 16 -5.75 -2.29 1.78
CA LEU A 16 -6.47 -1.01 1.80
C LEU A 16 -7.97 -1.20 1.51
N GLY A 17 -8.32 -2.06 0.56
CA GLY A 17 -9.71 -2.44 0.29
C GLY A 17 -10.42 -2.99 1.53
N HIS A 18 -9.82 -3.98 2.18
CA HIS A 18 -10.37 -4.57 3.41
C HIS A 18 -10.50 -3.56 4.56
N LEU A 19 -9.49 -2.69 4.77
CA LEU A 19 -9.53 -1.66 5.81
C LEU A 19 -10.63 -0.62 5.54
N SER A 20 -10.82 -0.23 4.28
CA SER A 20 -11.89 0.70 3.89
C SER A 20 -13.27 0.09 4.11
N GLU A 21 -13.47 -1.16 3.71
CA GLU A 21 -14.73 -1.89 3.96
C GLU A 21 -15.00 -2.08 5.45
N TYR A 22 -13.95 -2.33 6.24
CA TYR A 22 -14.06 -2.48 7.68
C TYR A 22 -14.43 -1.16 8.36
N ARG A 23 -13.79 -0.06 7.96
CA ARG A 23 -14.11 1.30 8.43
C ARG A 23 -15.59 1.64 8.27
N HIS A 24 -16.21 1.27 7.15
CA HIS A 24 -17.62 1.56 6.88
C HIS A 24 -18.59 0.82 7.80
N ARG A 25 -18.15 -0.26 8.46
CA ARG A 25 -18.97 -1.08 9.36
C ARG A 25 -18.55 -0.94 10.83
N CYS A 26 -17.59 -0.08 11.13
CA CYS A 26 -17.04 0.09 12.46
C CYS A 26 -17.74 1.26 13.16
N ASP A 27 -18.39 0.96 14.28
CA ASP A 27 -19.10 1.94 15.11
C ASP A 27 -18.29 2.36 16.35
N ASP A 28 -17.16 1.70 16.63
CA ASP A 28 -16.28 2.05 17.76
C ASP A 28 -15.32 3.19 17.35
N PRO A 29 -15.38 4.37 17.99
CA PRO A 29 -14.53 5.49 17.61
C PRO A 29 -13.03 5.23 17.79
N GLY A 30 -12.65 4.44 18.81
CA GLY A 30 -11.26 4.09 19.07
C GLY A 30 -10.68 3.13 18.04
N GLU A 31 -11.51 2.23 17.52
CA GLU A 31 -11.18 1.34 16.41
C GLU A 31 -11.16 2.09 15.07
N LEU A 32 -12.09 3.02 14.84
CA LEU A 32 -12.05 3.91 13.66
C LEU A 32 -10.73 4.68 13.56
N LEU A 33 -10.24 5.24 14.67
CA LEU A 33 -8.93 5.91 14.70
C LEU A 33 -7.80 4.96 14.31
N ARG A 34 -7.78 3.75 14.88
CA ARG A 34 -6.77 2.72 14.57
C ARG A 34 -6.84 2.27 13.10
N ILE A 35 -8.03 2.18 12.52
CA ILE A 35 -8.22 1.84 11.10
C ILE A 35 -7.69 2.97 10.21
N VAL A 36 -7.98 4.24 10.54
CA VAL A 36 -7.46 5.38 9.77
C VAL A 36 -5.94 5.42 9.81
N GLU A 37 -5.32 5.29 11.00
CA GLU A 37 -3.86 5.21 11.13
C GLU A 37 -3.25 4.00 10.40
N ALA A 38 -3.99 2.90 10.29
CA ALA A 38 -3.55 1.74 9.51
C ALA A 38 -3.62 2.02 8.01
N ILE A 39 -4.68 2.69 7.53
CA ILE A 39 -4.83 3.11 6.14
C ILE A 39 -3.70 4.06 5.73
N ASP A 40 -3.42 5.10 6.54
CA ASP A 40 -2.39 6.08 6.24
C ASP A 40 -1.01 5.42 6.08
N ARG A 41 -0.65 4.52 7.02
CA ARG A 41 0.60 3.75 6.93
C ARG A 41 0.70 2.89 5.67
N ARG A 42 -0.41 2.32 5.21
CA ARG A 42 -0.44 1.50 3.99
C ARG A 42 -0.36 2.35 2.73
N LEU A 43 -0.94 3.54 2.73
CA LEU A 43 -0.77 4.50 1.63
C LEU A 43 0.70 4.95 1.52
N ASP A 44 1.36 5.22 2.64
CA ASP A 44 2.79 5.55 2.65
C ASP A 44 3.65 4.39 2.11
N GLU A 45 3.37 3.16 2.53
CA GLU A 45 4.03 1.96 2.00
C GLU A 45 3.84 1.84 0.48
N ARG A 46 2.62 2.06 -0.02
CA ARG A 46 2.33 2.05 -1.45
C ARG A 46 3.16 3.08 -2.22
N LEU A 47 3.27 4.32 -1.71
CA LEU A 47 4.06 5.37 -2.33
C LEU A 47 5.56 5.04 -2.37
N VAL A 48 6.08 4.37 -1.34
CA VAL A 48 7.46 3.88 -1.34
C VAL A 48 7.65 2.79 -2.40
N LEU A 49 6.71 1.87 -2.51
CA LEU A 49 6.78 0.79 -3.52
C LEU A 49 6.67 1.32 -4.94
N MET A 50 5.76 2.27 -5.21
CA MET A 50 5.65 2.91 -6.53
C MET A 50 6.95 3.61 -6.93
N ARG A 51 7.56 4.37 -6.02
CA ARG A 51 8.87 5.01 -6.27
C ARG A 51 9.97 3.99 -6.58
N ARG A 52 9.95 2.82 -5.94
CA ARG A 52 10.90 1.74 -6.25
C ARG A 52 10.67 1.17 -7.65
N VAL A 53 9.42 0.96 -8.05
CA VAL A 53 9.09 0.51 -9.42
C VAL A 53 9.58 1.53 -10.44
N GLU A 54 9.26 2.81 -10.25
CA GLU A 54 9.74 3.89 -11.14
C GLU A 54 11.27 3.90 -11.26
N GLN A 55 11.99 3.77 -10.14
CA GLN A 55 13.47 3.72 -10.16
C GLN A 55 14.01 2.51 -10.93
N GLN A 56 13.38 1.34 -10.79
CA GLN A 56 13.77 0.13 -11.52
C GLN A 56 13.49 0.28 -13.02
N GLU A 57 12.37 0.87 -13.39
CA GLU A 57 12.04 1.16 -14.79
C GLU A 57 13.03 2.14 -15.42
N HIS A 58 13.42 3.21 -14.71
CA HIS A 58 14.43 4.16 -15.20
C HIS A 58 15.81 3.52 -15.36
N LEU A 59 16.23 2.65 -14.44
CA LEU A 59 17.50 1.92 -14.55
C LEU A 59 17.51 0.99 -15.76
N THR A 60 16.41 0.28 -16.02
CA THR A 60 16.31 -0.63 -17.18
C THR A 60 16.13 0.09 -18.52
N ALA A 61 15.66 1.34 -18.53
CA ALA A 61 15.54 2.17 -19.72
C ALA A 61 16.86 2.87 -20.11
N GLY A 62 17.74 3.15 -19.14
CA GLY A 62 19.05 3.78 -19.40
C GLY A 62 20.13 2.82 -19.93
N ASP A 63 19.92 1.50 -19.80
CA ASP A 63 20.82 0.44 -20.28
C ASP A 63 20.49 -0.06 -21.71
N ARG A 64 19.60 0.61 -22.46
CA ARG A 64 19.23 0.27 -23.85
C ARG A 64 19.71 1.29 -24.88
#